data_AF-A0AAV4K4G4-F1
#
_entry.id   AF-A0AAV4K4G4-F1
#
_cell.length_a   1.000
_cell.length_b   1.000
_cell.length_c   1.000
_cell.angle_alpha   90.00
_cell.angle_beta   90.00
_cell.angle_gamma   90.00
#
_symmetry.space_group_name_H-M   'P 1'
#
loop_
_entity.id
_entity.type
_entity.pdbx_description
1 polymer ?
#
loop_
_entity_poly.entity_id
_entity_poly.type
_entity_poly.pdbx_seq_one_letter_code
_entity_poly.pdbx_strand_id
1 'polypeptide(L)'
;MIKGTFSLLAAGLLLVACDSTSAPRPPVSYAPEVTLNSDPVTDPQRVDLRATVTARDAVERVAFYRDGKLLGEDREAPYTWTDRIEDGVTYTYQAYAYDVAGRRGVSDYYDVRQSPALESVSGQLYDFTSLTAPAEVKPWSGGAGTAELLAGGQSVQKAPLAADGTFTFDLKQKAPQSGWLPATPQSLLTLPGLSGCQGTASSSDPAARLVLGQVKVSAGKSGDAAPLKVLPPTQAGNAQLNYFSLGTLVYADRAVSLTGRLTCPAGQSRTVVDFQLPLQKGWNKVTQQITKPSGAALPSQISFASNFPQPEQWVLVPQLP
;
A
#
# COMPACT_ATOMS: atom_id res chain seq x y z
N MET A 1 88.61 -6.53 -51.91
CA MET A 1 88.20 -6.92 -53.28
C MET A 1 86.70 -7.21 -53.26
N ILE A 2 85.94 -6.56 -54.17
CA ILE A 2 84.61 -6.91 -54.73
C ILE A 2 83.41 -6.85 -53.74
N LYS A 3 82.61 -5.76 -53.65
CA LYS A 3 81.43 -5.33 -54.46
C LYS A 3 80.36 -6.40 -54.73
N GLY A 4 79.10 -6.13 -54.38
CA GLY A 4 77.94 -6.77 -55.03
C GLY A 4 76.61 -6.66 -54.30
N THR A 5 75.80 -5.67 -54.68
CA THR A 5 74.35 -5.55 -54.42
C THR A 5 73.58 -6.47 -55.37
N PHE A 6 72.46 -7.08 -54.94
CA PHE A 6 71.36 -7.48 -55.84
C PHE A 6 70.02 -7.49 -55.09
N SER A 7 69.07 -6.67 -55.56
CA SER A 7 67.64 -6.77 -55.27
C SER A 7 66.99 -7.77 -56.23
N LEU A 8 65.93 -8.47 -55.80
CA LEU A 8 64.80 -8.87 -56.64
C LEU A 8 63.58 -9.31 -55.79
N LEU A 9 62.41 -9.08 -56.38
CA LEU A 9 61.06 -8.97 -55.82
C LEU A 9 60.27 -10.30 -55.66
N ALA A 10 59.27 -10.22 -54.76
CA ALA A 10 57.90 -10.77 -54.81
C ALA A 10 57.62 -12.29 -54.65
N ALA A 11 56.77 -12.65 -53.67
CA ALA A 11 55.33 -12.97 -53.85
C ALA A 11 54.75 -13.89 -52.74
N GLY A 12 53.49 -13.64 -52.34
CA GLY A 12 52.62 -14.56 -51.58
C GLY A 12 52.71 -14.41 -50.05
N LEU A 13 51.64 -14.36 -49.26
CA LEU A 13 50.24 -14.71 -49.43
C LEU A 13 49.46 -13.94 -48.34
N LEU A 14 48.53 -13.05 -48.70
CA LEU A 14 47.60 -12.46 -47.71
C LEU A 14 46.49 -13.49 -47.45
N LEU A 15 46.50 -14.16 -46.29
CA LEU A 15 45.34 -14.89 -45.79
C LEU A 15 44.32 -13.87 -45.26
N VAL A 16 43.33 -13.57 -46.09
CA VAL A 16 42.11 -12.89 -45.65
C VAL A 16 41.29 -13.90 -44.87
N ALA A 17 41.35 -13.84 -43.54
CA ALA A 17 40.35 -14.48 -42.69
C ALA A 17 39.08 -13.61 -42.72
N CYS A 18 38.16 -13.93 -43.62
CA CYS A 18 36.77 -13.48 -43.52
C CYS A 18 36.00 -14.48 -42.64
N ASP A 19 36.23 -14.47 -41.33
CA ASP A 19 35.30 -15.10 -40.40
C ASP A 19 34.26 -14.07 -39.99
N SER A 20 33.20 -13.98 -40.80
CA SER A 20 31.94 -13.35 -40.41
C SER A 20 31.19 -14.30 -39.49
N THR A 21 31.73 -14.57 -38.30
CA THR A 21 30.94 -15.16 -37.21
C THR A 21 30.10 -14.04 -36.60
N SER A 22 29.00 -13.69 -37.27
CA SER A 22 27.92 -13.01 -36.56
C SER A 22 27.47 -13.95 -35.44
N ALA A 23 27.48 -13.46 -34.20
CA ALA A 23 26.90 -14.19 -33.08
C ALA A 23 25.49 -14.65 -33.48
N PRO A 24 25.08 -15.91 -33.23
CA PRO A 24 23.75 -16.37 -33.57
C PRO A 24 22.74 -15.42 -32.92
N ARG A 25 21.94 -14.74 -33.76
CA ARG A 25 20.84 -13.89 -33.28
C ARG A 25 19.96 -14.78 -32.40
N PRO A 26 19.62 -14.36 -31.16
CA PRO A 26 18.76 -15.16 -30.32
C PRO A 26 17.48 -15.51 -31.08
N PRO A 27 17.01 -16.76 -31.03
CA PRO A 27 15.82 -17.17 -31.74
C PRO A 27 14.67 -16.26 -31.31
N VAL A 28 14.02 -15.64 -32.31
CA VAL A 28 12.83 -14.84 -32.06
C VAL A 28 11.72 -15.79 -31.60
N SER A 29 11.23 -15.59 -30.38
CA SER A 29 10.06 -16.32 -29.91
C SER A 29 8.82 -15.74 -30.59
N TYR A 30 7.97 -16.61 -31.12
CA TYR A 30 6.65 -16.24 -31.63
C TYR A 30 5.52 -16.64 -30.68
N ALA A 31 5.85 -17.16 -29.50
CA ALA A 31 4.85 -17.47 -28.50
C ALA A 31 4.13 -16.19 -28.05
N PRO A 32 2.83 -16.27 -27.70
CA PRO A 32 2.12 -15.16 -27.10
C PRO A 32 2.85 -14.63 -25.84
N GLU A 33 2.91 -13.31 -25.69
CA GLU A 33 3.31 -12.67 -24.45
C GLU A 33 2.05 -12.43 -23.61
N VAL A 34 2.07 -12.86 -22.34
CA VAL A 34 0.90 -12.82 -21.46
C VAL A 34 1.24 -12.06 -20.19
N THR A 35 0.44 -11.06 -19.86
CA THR A 35 0.46 -10.41 -18.54
C THR A 35 -0.87 -10.69 -17.85
N LEU A 36 -0.81 -11.00 -16.55
CA LEU A 36 -1.99 -11.27 -15.72
C LEU A 36 -2.04 -10.26 -14.60
N ASN A 37 -3.21 -9.66 -14.41
CA ASN A 37 -3.52 -8.81 -13.27
C ASN A 37 -4.98 -9.02 -12.86
N SER A 38 -5.42 -8.32 -11.81
CA SER A 38 -6.83 -8.22 -11.48
C SER A 38 -7.34 -6.79 -11.54
N ASP A 39 -8.62 -6.64 -11.87
CA ASP A 39 -9.31 -5.36 -11.72
C ASP A 39 -9.55 -5.02 -10.22
N PRO A 40 -9.77 -3.74 -9.87
CA PRO A 40 -10.09 -3.34 -8.50
C PRO A 40 -11.30 -4.10 -7.95
N VAL A 41 -11.11 -4.74 -6.79
CA VAL A 41 -12.09 -5.60 -6.14
C VAL A 41 -13.29 -4.76 -5.65
N THR A 42 -14.47 -4.99 -6.22
CA THR A 42 -15.74 -4.36 -5.78
C THR A 42 -16.50 -5.20 -4.74
N ASP A 43 -16.29 -6.52 -4.76
CA ASP A 43 -16.78 -7.49 -3.79
C ASP A 43 -15.57 -8.16 -3.13
N PRO A 44 -15.35 -7.98 -1.82
CA PRO A 44 -14.14 -8.45 -1.14
C PRO A 44 -13.77 -9.90 -1.47
N GLN A 45 -14.75 -10.82 -1.55
CA GLN A 45 -14.54 -12.26 -1.78
C GLN A 45 -14.48 -12.67 -3.26
N ARG A 46 -14.28 -11.72 -4.17
CA ARG A 46 -14.29 -11.93 -5.61
C ARG A 46 -13.09 -11.28 -6.25
N VAL A 47 -12.36 -12.05 -7.05
CA VAL A 47 -11.27 -11.52 -7.89
C VAL A 47 -11.67 -11.62 -9.36
N ASP A 48 -11.49 -10.51 -10.08
CA ASP A 48 -11.64 -10.46 -11.53
C ASP A 48 -10.27 -10.38 -12.16
N LEU A 49 -9.84 -11.51 -12.73
CA LEU A 49 -8.58 -11.64 -13.43
C LEU A 49 -8.73 -11.17 -14.87
N ARG A 50 -7.71 -10.47 -15.36
CA ARG A 50 -7.61 -10.04 -16.75
C ARG A 50 -6.24 -10.42 -17.30
N ALA A 51 -6.26 -11.18 -18.41
CA ALA A 51 -5.07 -11.50 -19.15
C ALA A 51 -4.94 -10.59 -20.36
N THR A 52 -3.85 -9.83 -20.44
CA THR A 52 -3.50 -9.06 -21.65
C THR A 52 -2.50 -9.88 -22.46
N VAL A 53 -2.90 -10.23 -23.68
CA VAL A 53 -2.11 -11.08 -24.57
C VAL A 53 -1.66 -10.28 -25.78
N THR A 54 -0.36 -10.28 -26.06
CA THR A 54 0.21 -9.77 -27.31
C THR A 54 0.77 -10.95 -28.08
N ALA A 55 0.24 -11.21 -29.28
CA ALA A 55 0.64 -12.34 -30.10
C ALA A 55 0.73 -11.93 -31.57
N ARG A 56 1.60 -12.60 -32.34
CA ARG A 56 1.72 -12.40 -33.78
C ARG A 56 0.56 -13.05 -34.54
N ASP A 57 0.16 -14.24 -34.10
CA ASP A 57 -0.95 -15.00 -34.65
C ASP A 57 -2.20 -14.84 -33.76
N ALA A 58 -3.37 -15.17 -34.29
CA ALA A 58 -4.62 -15.11 -33.53
C ALA A 58 -4.55 -16.01 -32.29
N VAL A 59 -4.99 -15.47 -31.16
CA VAL A 59 -5.09 -16.22 -29.90
C VAL A 59 -6.37 -17.04 -29.95
N GLU A 60 -6.26 -18.35 -29.80
CA GLU A 60 -7.39 -19.29 -29.80
C GLU A 60 -8.11 -19.30 -28.44
N ARG A 61 -7.32 -19.24 -27.35
CA ARG A 61 -7.85 -19.24 -25.98
C ARG A 61 -6.81 -18.83 -24.95
N VAL A 62 -7.30 -18.40 -23.79
CA VAL A 62 -6.52 -18.17 -22.57
C VAL A 62 -7.08 -19.03 -21.45
N ALA A 63 -6.23 -19.85 -20.82
CA ALA A 63 -6.58 -20.69 -19.69
C ALA A 63 -6.08 -20.07 -18.38
N PHE A 64 -6.96 -19.96 -17.38
CA PHE A 64 -6.67 -19.38 -16.08
C PHE A 64 -6.52 -20.48 -15.01
N TYR A 65 -5.47 -20.38 -14.21
CA TYR A 65 -5.13 -21.34 -13.17
C TYR A 65 -5.04 -20.66 -11.82
N ARG A 66 -5.38 -21.41 -10.77
CA ARG A 66 -5.16 -21.07 -9.36
C ARG A 66 -4.47 -22.23 -8.66
N ASP A 67 -3.35 -21.95 -8.01
CA ASP A 67 -2.54 -22.94 -7.29
C ASP A 67 -2.24 -24.19 -8.15
N GLY A 68 -2.00 -23.97 -9.45
CA GLY A 68 -1.75 -25.03 -10.43
C GLY A 68 -2.98 -25.77 -10.96
N LYS A 69 -4.19 -25.48 -10.47
CA LYS A 69 -5.46 -26.06 -10.93
C LYS A 69 -6.15 -25.16 -11.95
N LEU A 70 -6.60 -25.73 -13.07
CA LEU A 70 -7.39 -25.02 -14.07
C LEU A 70 -8.72 -24.54 -13.46
N LEU A 71 -8.99 -23.24 -13.56
CA LEU A 71 -10.29 -22.66 -13.27
C LEU A 71 -11.20 -22.72 -14.49
N GLY A 72 -10.66 -22.33 -15.65
CA GLY A 72 -11.34 -22.42 -16.94
C GLY A 72 -10.60 -21.67 -18.05
N GLU A 73 -11.28 -21.51 -19.18
CA GLU A 73 -10.72 -20.90 -20.39
C GLU A 73 -11.65 -19.83 -20.95
N ASP A 74 -11.06 -18.78 -21.51
CA ASP A 74 -11.73 -17.73 -22.28
C ASP A 74 -11.21 -17.73 -23.71
N ARG A 75 -12.11 -17.67 -24.70
CA ARG A 75 -11.79 -17.75 -26.14
C ARG A 75 -11.97 -16.44 -26.88
N GLU A 76 -12.46 -15.41 -26.22
CA GLU A 76 -12.73 -14.12 -26.85
C GLU A 76 -12.11 -12.99 -26.03
N ALA A 77 -11.41 -12.07 -26.70
CA ALA A 77 -10.90 -10.88 -26.02
C ALA A 77 -12.05 -9.91 -25.71
N PRO A 78 -12.07 -9.25 -24.54
CA PRO A 78 -11.06 -9.26 -23.48
C PRO A 78 -11.07 -10.54 -22.63
N TYR A 79 -9.89 -11.19 -22.51
CA TYR A 79 -9.75 -12.44 -21.76
C TYR A 79 -9.85 -12.22 -20.27
N THR A 80 -10.90 -12.73 -19.65
CA THR A 80 -11.21 -12.51 -18.24
C THR A 80 -11.63 -13.79 -17.52
N TRP A 81 -11.40 -13.83 -16.21
CA TRP A 81 -11.93 -14.90 -15.37
C TRP A 81 -12.28 -14.37 -13.99
N THR A 82 -13.47 -14.75 -13.49
CA THR A 82 -13.89 -14.43 -12.13
C THR A 82 -13.70 -15.65 -11.24
N ASP A 83 -13.08 -15.44 -10.08
CA ASP A 83 -12.96 -16.46 -9.05
C ASP A 83 -13.42 -15.95 -7.68
N ARG A 84 -13.85 -16.88 -6.83
CA ARG A 84 -14.16 -16.61 -5.41
C ARG A 84 -12.97 -17.00 -4.54
N ILE A 85 -12.62 -16.08 -3.65
CA ILE A 85 -11.47 -16.22 -2.75
C ILE A 85 -11.92 -16.06 -1.30
N GLU A 86 -11.17 -16.72 -0.41
CA GLU A 86 -11.39 -16.64 1.03
C GLU A 86 -10.51 -15.59 1.69
N ASP A 87 -11.08 -14.91 2.68
CA ASP A 87 -10.39 -13.96 3.55
C ASP A 87 -9.18 -14.62 4.26
N GLY A 88 -8.04 -13.94 4.23
CA GLY A 88 -6.80 -14.36 4.88
C GLY A 88 -5.96 -15.37 4.10
N VAL A 89 -6.49 -15.95 3.02
CA VAL A 89 -5.83 -16.94 2.17
C VAL A 89 -5.14 -16.24 0.99
N THR A 90 -3.92 -16.68 0.69
CA THR A 90 -3.19 -16.29 -0.53
C THR A 90 -3.43 -17.33 -1.60
N TYR A 91 -3.82 -16.88 -2.79
CA TYR A 91 -3.97 -17.70 -3.99
C TYR A 91 -2.97 -17.25 -5.04
N THR A 92 -2.32 -18.20 -5.71
CA THR A 92 -1.38 -17.92 -6.79
C THR A 92 -2.03 -18.18 -8.13
N TYR A 93 -2.17 -17.15 -8.95
CA TYR A 93 -2.77 -17.24 -10.28
C TYR A 93 -1.75 -17.27 -11.40
N GLN A 94 -2.10 -17.93 -12.51
CA GLN A 94 -1.31 -17.93 -13.74
C GLN A 94 -2.24 -18.07 -14.96
N ALA A 95 -1.91 -17.40 -16.05
CA ALA A 95 -2.63 -17.49 -17.31
C ALA A 95 -1.75 -18.08 -18.42
N TYR A 96 -2.34 -18.90 -19.27
CA TYR A 96 -1.70 -19.50 -20.43
C TYR A 96 -2.48 -19.14 -21.69
N ALA A 97 -1.85 -18.44 -22.64
CA ALA A 97 -2.45 -18.15 -23.93
C ALA A 97 -1.97 -19.13 -24.98
N TYR A 98 -2.87 -19.58 -25.84
CA TYR A 98 -2.59 -20.50 -26.93
C TYR A 98 -3.00 -19.83 -28.23
N ASP A 99 -2.08 -19.75 -29.19
CA ASP A 99 -2.40 -19.25 -30.52
C ASP A 99 -2.82 -20.37 -31.48
N VAL A 100 -3.39 -19.98 -32.62
CA VAL A 100 -3.84 -20.92 -33.67
C VAL A 100 -2.70 -21.74 -34.31
N ALA A 101 -1.44 -21.37 -34.06
CA ALA A 101 -0.26 -22.14 -34.46
C ALA A 101 0.16 -23.17 -33.40
N GLY A 102 -0.60 -23.30 -32.31
CA GLY A 102 -0.34 -24.23 -31.20
C GLY A 102 0.78 -23.78 -30.26
N ARG A 103 1.27 -22.54 -30.37
CA ARG A 103 2.30 -22.02 -29.47
C ARG A 103 1.65 -21.49 -28.20
N ARG A 104 2.39 -21.60 -27.09
CA ARG A 104 1.89 -21.28 -25.75
C ARG A 104 2.70 -20.16 -25.10
N GLY A 105 2.02 -19.10 -24.71
CA GLY A 105 2.51 -18.07 -23.80
C GLY A 105 2.10 -18.36 -22.36
N VAL A 106 2.87 -17.88 -21.39
CA VAL A 106 2.58 -18.01 -19.96
C VAL A 106 2.83 -16.67 -19.26
N SER A 107 1.98 -16.32 -18.31
CA SER A 107 2.21 -15.16 -17.44
C SER A 107 3.17 -15.51 -16.29
N ASP A 108 3.76 -14.49 -15.70
CA ASP A 108 4.30 -14.61 -14.34
C ASP A 108 3.19 -15.02 -13.36
N TYR A 109 3.61 -15.53 -12.20
CA TYR A 109 2.69 -15.79 -11.10
C TYR A 109 2.12 -14.47 -10.55
N TYR A 110 0.82 -14.47 -10.30
CA TYR A 110 0.11 -13.33 -9.72
C TYR A 110 -0.53 -13.75 -8.39
N ASP A 111 0.08 -13.36 -7.28
CA ASP A 111 -0.43 -13.67 -5.95
C ASP A 111 -1.50 -12.68 -5.53
N VAL A 112 -2.66 -13.21 -5.15
CA VAL A 112 -3.77 -12.44 -4.59
C VAL A 112 -4.02 -12.93 -3.17
N ARG A 113 -3.97 -11.99 -2.22
CA ARG A 113 -4.39 -12.24 -0.86
C ARG A 113 -5.42 -11.21 -0.45
N GLN A 114 -6.61 -11.68 -0.14
CA GLN A 114 -7.60 -10.83 0.49
C GLN A 114 -7.32 -10.80 2.00
N SER A 115 -7.07 -9.63 2.59
CA SER A 115 -7.10 -9.53 4.05
C SER A 115 -8.54 -9.66 4.55
N PRO A 116 -8.78 -10.30 5.71
CA PRO A 116 -10.12 -10.36 6.28
C PRO A 116 -10.64 -8.96 6.59
N ALA A 117 -11.95 -8.76 6.42
CA ALA A 117 -12.59 -7.53 6.87
C ALA A 117 -12.32 -7.30 8.37
N LEU A 118 -12.05 -6.05 8.76
CA LEU A 118 -11.84 -5.71 10.17
C LEU A 118 -13.18 -5.76 10.91
N GLU A 119 -13.46 -6.89 11.55
CA GLU A 119 -14.72 -7.12 12.26
C GLU A 119 -14.72 -6.61 13.70
N SER A 120 -13.55 -6.44 14.32
CA SER A 120 -13.46 -5.91 15.68
C SER A 120 -12.15 -5.18 15.91
N VAL A 121 -12.18 -4.26 16.88
CA VAL A 121 -11.01 -3.52 17.36
C VAL A 121 -11.04 -3.51 18.86
N SER A 122 -10.00 -4.07 19.48
CA SER A 122 -9.78 -3.96 20.92
C SER A 122 -8.66 -2.98 21.21
N GLY A 123 -8.75 -2.30 22.35
CA GLY A 123 -7.74 -1.34 22.77
C GLY A 123 -7.58 -1.35 24.29
N GLN A 124 -6.40 -0.91 24.71
CA GLN A 124 -6.04 -0.66 26.09
C GLN A 124 -5.58 0.80 26.18
N LEU A 125 -6.31 1.60 26.96
CA LEU A 125 -5.91 2.98 27.23
C LEU A 125 -4.73 3.03 28.19
N TYR A 126 -3.91 4.06 27.98
CA TYR A 126 -2.81 4.46 28.83
C TYR A 126 -2.82 5.98 29.02
N ASP A 127 -2.33 6.42 30.15
CA ASP A 127 -2.04 7.83 30.40
C ASP A 127 -0.74 8.22 29.67
N PHE A 128 -0.81 9.32 28.91
CA PHE A 128 0.30 9.83 28.12
C PHE A 128 0.50 11.32 28.39
N THR A 129 1.78 11.74 28.50
CA THR A 129 2.12 13.06 29.03
C THR A 129 2.75 14.00 27.98
N SER A 130 3.69 13.52 27.16
CA SER A 130 4.32 14.36 26.12
C SER A 130 4.99 13.54 25.00
N LEU A 131 5.12 14.19 23.83
CA LEU A 131 5.78 13.64 22.63
C LEU A 131 7.31 13.85 22.61
N THR A 132 7.91 14.35 23.70
CA THR A 132 9.29 14.89 23.69
C THR A 132 10.36 13.96 24.27
N ALA A 133 10.01 12.75 24.70
CA ALA A 133 10.91 11.70 25.20
C ALA A 133 10.36 10.32 24.78
N PRO A 134 11.06 9.17 24.96
CA PRO A 134 10.38 7.89 24.79
C PRO A 134 9.12 7.91 25.65
N ALA A 135 7.96 7.66 25.04
CA ALA A 135 6.69 7.77 25.73
C ALA A 135 6.67 6.81 26.91
N GLU A 136 6.85 7.32 28.12
CA GLU A 136 6.54 6.57 29.31
C GLU A 136 5.02 6.63 29.48
N VAL A 137 4.35 5.67 28.85
CA VAL A 137 2.91 5.47 29.01
C VAL A 137 2.65 4.85 30.39
N LYS A 138 1.76 5.47 31.15
CA LYS A 138 1.35 4.96 32.47
C LYS A 138 0.04 4.19 32.36
N PRO A 139 -0.24 3.24 33.27
CA PRO A 139 -1.55 2.60 33.32
C PRO A 139 -2.68 3.63 33.39
N TRP A 140 -3.79 3.34 32.73
CA TRP A 140 -4.96 4.20 32.72
C TRP A 140 -5.46 4.50 34.13
N SER A 141 -5.70 5.78 34.42
CA SER A 141 -6.28 6.23 35.69
C SER A 141 -7.61 6.97 35.54
N GLY A 142 -8.20 6.98 34.33
CA GLY A 142 -9.49 7.63 34.10
C GLY A 142 -10.72 6.81 34.50
N GLY A 143 -10.54 5.59 35.01
CA GLY A 143 -11.63 4.73 35.49
C GLY A 143 -12.55 4.20 34.39
N ALA A 144 -13.67 3.61 34.79
CA ALA A 144 -14.64 3.03 33.85
C ALA A 144 -15.48 4.12 33.16
N GLY A 145 -16.01 3.82 31.99
CA GLY A 145 -16.79 4.79 31.20
C GLY A 145 -17.29 4.21 29.89
N THR A 146 -17.23 5.01 28.83
CA THR A 146 -17.64 4.61 27.48
C THR A 146 -16.59 5.02 26.45
N ALA A 147 -16.29 4.12 25.53
CA ALA A 147 -15.59 4.42 24.28
C ALA A 147 -16.62 4.46 23.14
N GLU A 148 -16.51 5.46 22.28
CA GLU A 148 -17.43 5.69 21.16
C GLU A 148 -16.63 5.89 19.88
N LEU A 149 -16.88 5.06 18.86
CA LEU A 149 -16.37 5.27 17.52
C LEU A 149 -17.33 6.20 16.77
N LEU A 150 -16.84 7.39 16.43
CA LEU A 150 -17.49 8.38 15.60
C LEU A 150 -16.95 8.28 14.16
N ALA A 151 -17.82 8.47 13.18
CA ALA A 151 -17.44 8.62 11.76
C ALA A 151 -18.35 9.66 11.12
N GLY A 152 -17.78 10.66 10.45
CA GLY A 152 -18.58 11.77 9.92
C GLY A 152 -19.33 12.58 10.99
N GLY A 153 -18.80 12.60 12.22
CA GLY A 153 -19.45 13.25 13.38
C GLY A 153 -20.62 12.47 13.98
N GLN A 154 -20.93 11.27 13.48
CA GLN A 154 -22.00 10.42 14.02
C GLN A 154 -21.45 9.21 14.74
N SER A 155 -22.14 8.79 15.81
CA SER A 155 -21.88 7.53 16.51
C SER A 155 -22.09 6.35 15.57
N VAL A 156 -21.03 5.59 15.29
CA VAL A 156 -21.10 4.31 14.59
C VAL A 156 -21.25 3.16 15.58
N GLN A 157 -20.48 3.19 16.67
CA GLN A 157 -20.45 2.13 17.67
C GLN A 157 -20.09 2.68 19.05
N LYS A 158 -20.69 2.12 20.09
CA LYS A 158 -20.33 2.36 21.49
C LYS A 158 -19.90 1.07 22.16
N ALA A 159 -18.96 1.16 23.08
CA ALA A 159 -18.49 0.06 23.88
C ALA A 159 -18.28 0.50 25.33
N PRO A 160 -18.52 -0.38 26.32
CA PRO A 160 -18.09 -0.12 27.69
C PRO A 160 -16.57 0.04 27.73
N LEU A 161 -16.10 1.03 28.48
CA LEU A 161 -14.71 1.16 28.87
C LEU A 161 -14.55 0.63 30.29
N ALA A 162 -13.75 -0.41 30.48
CA ALA A 162 -13.49 -0.95 31.81
C ALA A 162 -12.59 -0.01 32.63
N ALA A 163 -12.55 -0.22 33.94
CA ALA A 163 -11.79 0.62 34.86
C ALA A 163 -10.28 0.61 34.61
N ASP A 164 -9.76 -0.48 34.04
CA ASP A 164 -8.37 -0.61 33.63
C ASP A 164 -8.07 0.03 32.28
N GLY A 165 -9.07 0.51 31.53
CA GLY A 165 -8.90 1.15 30.22
C GLY A 165 -9.10 0.22 29.03
N THR A 166 -9.52 -1.05 29.24
CA THR A 166 -9.86 -1.96 28.14
C THR A 166 -11.20 -1.62 27.49
N PHE A 167 -11.27 -1.75 26.17
CA PHE A 167 -12.51 -1.66 25.40
C PHE A 167 -12.43 -2.52 24.13
N THR A 168 -13.59 -2.90 23.60
CA THR A 168 -13.70 -3.61 22.32
C THR A 168 -14.89 -3.08 21.52
N PHE A 169 -14.62 -2.67 20.28
CA PHE A 169 -15.64 -2.37 19.29
C PHE A 169 -15.93 -3.60 18.43
N ASP A 170 -17.21 -3.95 18.32
CA ASP A 170 -17.73 -4.83 17.27
C ASP A 170 -18.08 -3.96 16.05
N LEU A 171 -17.41 -4.21 14.94
CA LEU A 171 -17.53 -3.46 13.70
C LEU A 171 -18.28 -4.23 12.61
N LYS A 172 -18.77 -5.45 12.91
CA LYS A 172 -19.52 -6.26 11.93
C LYS A 172 -20.71 -5.48 11.40
N GLN A 173 -20.74 -5.30 10.08
CA GLN A 173 -21.80 -4.60 9.35
C GLN A 173 -22.04 -3.14 9.83
N LYS A 174 -21.05 -2.50 10.47
CA LYS A 174 -21.15 -1.11 10.94
C LYS A 174 -20.58 -0.14 9.92
N ALA A 175 -21.37 0.19 8.89
CA ALA A 175 -21.00 1.20 7.89
C ALA A 175 -21.37 2.63 8.33
N PRO A 176 -20.47 3.62 8.17
CA PRO A 176 -20.80 5.03 8.33
C PRO A 176 -21.91 5.48 7.38
N GLN A 177 -22.78 6.37 7.84
CA GLN A 177 -23.90 6.89 7.05
C GLN A 177 -23.60 8.28 6.44
N SER A 178 -22.62 9.01 6.99
CA SER A 178 -22.28 10.38 6.60
C SER A 178 -20.77 10.63 6.71
N GLY A 179 -20.32 11.83 6.31
CA GLY A 179 -18.91 12.22 6.36
C GLY A 179 -18.03 11.62 5.27
N TRP A 180 -18.64 11.15 4.17
CA TRP A 180 -17.93 10.61 3.02
C TRP A 180 -17.07 11.66 2.34
N LEU A 181 -15.79 11.36 2.23
CA LEU A 181 -14.79 12.11 1.47
C LEU A 181 -14.37 11.28 0.23
N PRO A 182 -13.94 11.92 -0.86
CA PRO A 182 -13.24 11.21 -1.92
C PRO A 182 -12.05 10.43 -1.36
N ALA A 183 -11.83 9.18 -1.78
CA ALA A 183 -10.67 8.42 -1.36
C ALA A 183 -9.43 8.90 -2.14
N THR A 184 -8.86 10.01 -1.69
CA THR A 184 -7.68 10.63 -2.28
C THR A 184 -6.59 10.83 -1.22
N PRO A 185 -5.30 10.89 -1.62
CA PRO A 185 -4.21 11.21 -0.69
C PRO A 185 -4.45 12.50 0.12
N GLN A 186 -5.06 13.52 -0.50
CA GLN A 186 -5.36 14.80 0.14
C GLN A 186 -6.38 14.69 1.26
N SER A 187 -7.35 13.79 1.14
CA SER A 187 -8.39 13.58 2.17
C SER A 187 -7.83 12.96 3.46
N LEU A 188 -6.63 12.39 3.43
CA LEU A 188 -5.93 11.88 4.62
C LEU A 188 -5.01 12.91 5.28
N LEU A 189 -4.82 14.08 4.69
CA LEU A 189 -3.98 15.16 5.24
C LEU A 189 -4.75 15.99 6.26
N THR A 190 -5.06 15.40 7.42
CA THR A 190 -5.85 16.06 8.47
C THR A 190 -5.03 16.95 9.40
N LEU A 191 -3.69 16.87 9.35
CA LEU A 191 -2.82 17.71 10.16
C LEU A 191 -2.92 19.17 9.71
N PRO A 192 -3.29 20.11 10.61
CA PRO A 192 -3.34 21.53 10.31
C PRO A 192 -2.01 22.04 9.76
N GLY A 193 -2.06 22.90 8.74
CA GLY A 193 -0.87 23.50 8.12
C GLY A 193 -0.28 22.72 6.94
N LEU A 194 -0.76 21.50 6.65
CA LEU A 194 -0.42 20.78 5.42
C LEU A 194 -1.38 21.16 4.29
N SER A 195 -1.11 22.28 3.63
CA SER A 195 -1.90 22.76 2.48
C SER A 195 -1.02 22.99 1.26
N GLY A 196 -1.63 23.13 0.07
CA GLY A 196 -0.89 23.39 -1.17
C GLY A 196 0.05 22.25 -1.60
N CYS A 197 -0.20 21.03 -1.12
CA CYS A 197 0.65 19.88 -1.42
C CYS A 197 0.58 19.50 -2.91
N GLN A 198 1.75 19.25 -3.50
CA GLN A 198 1.90 18.87 -4.90
C GLN A 198 2.65 17.55 -5.03
N GLY A 199 2.40 16.78 -6.09
CA GLY A 199 3.14 15.56 -6.35
C GLY A 199 2.38 14.58 -7.23
N THR A 200 2.83 13.33 -7.20
CA THR A 200 2.33 12.24 -8.06
C THR A 200 1.38 11.30 -7.33
N ALA A 201 1.01 11.61 -6.08
CA ALA A 201 0.13 10.73 -5.32
C ALA A 201 -1.26 10.65 -5.97
N SER A 202 -1.78 9.43 -6.10
CA SER A 202 -3.02 9.14 -6.80
C SER A 202 -3.86 8.11 -6.06
N SER A 203 -5.11 7.98 -6.50
CA SER A 203 -6.03 6.92 -6.09
C SER A 203 -6.21 5.94 -7.25
N SER A 204 -6.21 4.65 -6.95
CA SER A 204 -6.48 3.60 -7.94
C SER A 204 -7.93 3.58 -8.42
N ASP A 205 -8.87 4.17 -7.66
CA ASP A 205 -10.29 4.26 -8.02
C ASP A 205 -10.83 5.68 -7.68
N PRO A 206 -11.14 6.52 -8.68
CA PRO A 206 -11.65 7.87 -8.45
C PRO A 206 -13.07 7.91 -7.88
N ALA A 207 -13.84 6.81 -7.96
CA ALA A 207 -15.18 6.70 -7.39
C ALA A 207 -15.18 6.17 -5.95
N ALA A 208 -14.03 5.71 -5.44
CA ALA A 208 -13.91 5.28 -4.06
C ALA A 208 -14.08 6.46 -3.09
N ARG A 209 -14.75 6.20 -1.97
CA ARG A 209 -14.93 7.16 -0.88
C ARG A 209 -14.50 6.56 0.44
N LEU A 210 -14.09 7.44 1.36
CA LEU A 210 -13.68 7.07 2.70
C LEU A 210 -14.32 7.94 3.77
N VAL A 211 -14.34 7.44 5.01
CA VAL A 211 -14.67 8.19 6.22
C VAL A 211 -13.59 7.91 7.27
N LEU A 212 -13.12 8.97 7.92
CA LEU A 212 -12.17 8.86 9.02
C LEU A 212 -12.92 8.62 10.34
N GLY A 213 -12.46 7.61 11.06
CA GLY A 213 -12.95 7.23 12.38
C GLY A 213 -12.21 8.00 13.47
N GLN A 214 -12.97 8.49 14.44
CA GLN A 214 -12.48 9.13 15.66
C GLN A 214 -13.01 8.33 16.84
N VAL A 215 -12.13 7.89 17.74
CA VAL A 215 -12.57 7.26 18.99
C VAL A 215 -12.62 8.33 20.05
N LYS A 216 -13.78 8.47 20.71
CA LYS A 216 -14.00 9.39 21.82
C LYS A 216 -14.21 8.60 23.10
N VAL A 217 -13.50 8.98 24.15
CA VAL A 217 -13.60 8.38 25.48
C VAL A 217 -14.35 9.35 26.39
N SER A 218 -15.31 8.82 27.15
CA SER A 218 -16.06 9.52 28.19
C SER A 218 -15.94 8.74 29.50
N ALA A 219 -15.07 9.21 30.39
CA ALA A 219 -14.81 8.64 31.72
C ALA A 219 -14.32 9.75 32.68
N GLY A 220 -13.69 9.37 33.80
CA GLY A 220 -13.01 10.33 34.68
C GLY A 220 -11.94 11.17 33.97
N LYS A 221 -11.39 10.65 32.87
CA LYS A 221 -10.69 11.42 31.83
C LYS A 221 -11.41 11.22 30.50
N SER A 222 -11.61 12.30 29.76
CA SER A 222 -12.38 12.29 28.51
C SER A 222 -11.61 13.00 27.40
N GLY A 223 -11.78 12.55 26.17
CA GLY A 223 -11.08 13.12 25.02
C GLY A 223 -11.06 12.17 23.83
N ASP A 224 -10.40 12.60 22.76
CA ASP A 224 -10.16 11.74 21.61
C ASP A 224 -9.06 10.75 21.93
N ALA A 225 -9.23 9.50 21.54
CA ALA A 225 -8.28 8.44 21.74
C ALA A 225 -7.77 7.90 20.41
N ALA A 226 -6.47 7.58 20.36
CA ALA A 226 -5.86 6.94 19.21
C ALA A 226 -4.73 6.01 19.67
N PRO A 227 -4.41 4.96 18.89
CA PRO A 227 -3.15 4.25 19.04
C PRO A 227 -1.97 5.22 18.86
N LEU A 228 -1.03 5.23 19.79
CA LEU A 228 0.18 6.04 19.71
C LEU A 228 1.40 5.18 20.00
N LYS A 229 2.44 5.35 19.18
CA LYS A 229 3.78 4.89 19.49
C LYS A 229 4.74 6.07 19.39
N VAL A 230 5.59 6.26 20.39
CA VAL A 230 6.71 7.21 20.32
C VAL A 230 8.00 6.41 20.40
N LEU A 231 8.92 6.70 19.48
CA LEU A 231 10.26 6.11 19.47
C LEU A 231 11.25 7.10 20.09
N PRO A 232 12.37 6.61 20.66
CA PRO A 232 13.43 7.48 21.15
C PRO A 232 13.88 8.48 20.07
N PRO A 233 14.10 9.76 20.42
CA PRO A 233 14.59 10.73 19.47
C PRO A 233 15.98 10.35 18.97
N THR A 234 16.28 10.70 17.72
CA THR A 234 17.61 10.49 17.12
C THR A 234 18.22 11.83 16.74
N GLN A 235 19.55 11.96 16.85
CA GLN A 235 20.26 13.15 16.33
C GLN A 235 20.63 12.97 14.86
N ALA A 236 20.38 14.00 14.05
CA ALA A 236 20.79 14.10 12.66
C ALA A 236 21.55 15.44 12.47
N GLY A 237 22.87 15.39 12.58
CA GLY A 237 23.69 16.61 12.69
C GLY A 237 23.32 17.40 13.95
N ASN A 238 23.02 18.69 13.81
CA ASN A 238 22.63 19.56 14.93
C ASN A 238 21.12 19.52 15.25
N ALA A 239 20.34 18.74 14.50
CA ALA A 239 18.89 18.65 14.69
C ALA A 239 18.51 17.35 15.42
N GLN A 240 17.67 17.46 16.45
CA GLN A 240 17.01 16.32 17.06
C GLN A 240 15.74 15.98 16.27
N LEU A 241 15.57 14.72 15.88
CA LEU A 241 14.38 14.21 15.20
C LEU A 241 13.55 13.37 16.18
N ASN A 242 12.27 13.73 16.29
CA ASN A 242 11.28 12.98 17.07
C ASN A 242 10.46 12.10 16.12
N TYR A 243 10.22 10.86 16.53
CA TYR A 243 9.49 9.88 15.73
C TYR A 243 8.27 9.39 16.51
N PHE A 244 7.11 9.51 15.90
CA PHE A 244 5.88 8.98 16.48
C PHE A 244 4.97 8.42 15.41
N SER A 245 4.04 7.56 15.82
CA SER A 245 3.06 6.95 14.93
C SER A 245 1.67 7.05 15.55
N LEU A 246 0.71 7.54 14.77
CA LEU A 246 -0.69 7.67 15.18
C LEU A 246 -1.55 6.69 14.38
N GLY A 247 -2.40 5.93 15.08
CA GLY A 247 -3.40 5.07 14.44
C GLY A 247 -4.71 5.81 14.21
N THR A 248 -5.39 5.50 13.11
CA THR A 248 -6.76 5.92 12.84
C THR A 248 -7.52 4.78 12.15
N LEU A 249 -8.82 4.69 12.43
CA LEU A 249 -9.69 3.80 11.68
C LEU A 249 -10.17 4.52 10.42
N VAL A 250 -10.12 3.85 9.28
CA VAL A 250 -10.63 4.39 8.01
C VAL A 250 -11.64 3.42 7.45
N TYR A 251 -12.86 3.87 7.20
CA TYR A 251 -13.84 3.09 6.45
C TYR A 251 -13.72 3.45 4.97
N ALA A 252 -13.58 2.48 4.06
CA ALA A 252 -13.68 2.70 2.62
C ALA A 252 -14.92 2.00 2.05
N ASP A 253 -15.65 2.64 1.13
CA ASP A 253 -16.84 2.04 0.51
C ASP A 253 -16.54 0.91 -0.48
N ARG A 254 -15.28 0.84 -0.93
CA ARG A 254 -14.71 -0.17 -1.83
C ARG A 254 -13.20 -0.29 -1.62
N ALA A 255 -12.59 -1.33 -2.18
CA ALA A 255 -11.14 -1.45 -2.16
C ALA A 255 -10.49 -0.32 -2.98
N VAL A 256 -9.45 0.31 -2.44
CA VAL A 256 -8.73 1.42 -3.10
C VAL A 256 -7.29 1.46 -2.60
N SER A 257 -6.35 1.73 -3.50
CA SER A 257 -4.96 1.97 -3.14
C SER A 257 -4.61 3.44 -3.34
N LEU A 258 -4.08 4.06 -2.30
CA LEU A 258 -3.51 5.41 -2.35
C LEU A 258 -2.00 5.27 -2.41
N THR A 259 -1.39 5.72 -3.52
CA THR A 259 0.04 5.50 -3.79
C THR A 259 0.71 6.76 -4.31
N GLY A 260 2.01 6.89 -4.05
CA GLY A 260 2.85 7.97 -4.56
C GLY A 260 3.28 8.95 -3.48
N ARG A 261 3.70 10.14 -3.88
CA ARG A 261 4.31 11.11 -2.97
C ARG A 261 3.71 12.50 -3.15
N LEU A 262 3.44 13.17 -2.04
CA LEU A 262 3.15 14.60 -1.98
C LEU A 262 4.27 15.35 -1.27
N THR A 263 4.48 16.60 -1.67
CA THR A 263 5.35 17.56 -0.99
C THR A 263 4.51 18.77 -0.63
N CYS A 264 4.39 19.03 0.67
CA CYS A 264 3.61 20.15 1.22
C CYS A 264 4.55 21.27 1.64
N PRO A 265 4.30 22.52 1.22
CA PRO A 265 4.95 23.69 1.81
C PRO A 265 4.70 23.77 3.32
N ALA A 266 5.74 24.08 4.09
CA ALA A 266 5.70 24.17 5.56
C ALA A 266 6.54 25.37 6.04
N GLY A 267 6.08 26.59 5.74
CA GLY A 267 6.87 27.80 5.94
C GLY A 267 8.11 27.81 5.04
N GLN A 268 9.31 27.91 5.62
CA GLN A 268 10.59 27.76 4.90
C GLN A 268 11.01 26.30 4.68
N SER A 269 10.27 25.34 5.26
CA SER A 269 10.54 23.91 5.14
C SER A 269 9.53 23.23 4.22
N ARG A 270 9.73 21.93 4.01
CA ARG A 270 8.81 21.06 3.27
C ARG A 270 8.51 19.82 4.09
N THR A 271 7.25 19.39 4.04
CA THR A 271 6.83 18.07 4.54
C THR A 271 6.68 17.14 3.35
N VAL A 272 7.37 16.00 3.38
CA VAL A 272 7.18 14.92 2.40
C VAL A 272 6.16 13.94 2.95
N VAL A 273 5.17 13.58 2.13
CA VAL A 273 4.14 12.60 2.50
C VAL A 273 4.17 11.45 1.51
N ASP A 274 4.54 10.27 1.98
CA ASP A 274 4.59 9.04 1.20
C ASP A 274 3.33 8.20 1.42
N PHE A 275 2.70 7.79 0.33
CA PHE A 275 1.54 6.92 0.31
C PHE A 275 1.92 5.56 -0.28
N GLN A 276 1.72 4.52 0.53
CA GLN A 276 1.66 3.13 0.09
C GLN A 276 0.56 2.45 0.90
N LEU A 277 -0.67 2.90 0.66
CA LEU A 277 -1.80 2.59 1.52
C LEU A 277 -2.89 1.85 0.74
N PRO A 278 -2.85 0.50 0.70
CA PRO A 278 -3.97 -0.30 0.27
C PRO A 278 -5.07 -0.30 1.34
N LEU A 279 -6.28 0.08 0.97
CA LEU A 279 -7.49 0.00 1.79
C LEU A 279 -8.44 -1.02 1.19
N GLN A 280 -9.05 -1.81 2.06
CA GLN A 280 -10.12 -2.72 1.71
C GLN A 280 -11.48 -2.04 1.88
N LYS A 281 -12.50 -2.57 1.21
CA LYS A 281 -13.88 -2.24 1.55
C LYS A 281 -14.14 -2.53 3.03
N GLY A 282 -14.77 -1.59 3.73
CA GLY A 282 -15.04 -1.68 5.16
C GLY A 282 -13.99 -0.94 6.01
N TRP A 283 -13.90 -1.32 7.28
CA TRP A 283 -12.96 -0.72 8.23
C TRP A 283 -11.52 -1.20 8.00
N ASN A 284 -10.59 -0.27 8.09
CA ASN A 284 -9.15 -0.49 7.97
C ASN A 284 -8.44 0.16 9.16
N LYS A 285 -7.42 -0.52 9.68
CA LYS A 285 -6.44 0.09 10.58
C LYS A 285 -5.42 0.85 9.73
N VAL A 286 -5.23 2.13 9.99
CA VAL A 286 -4.26 2.96 9.28
C VAL A 286 -3.32 3.61 10.28
N THR A 287 -2.02 3.56 10.00
CA THR A 287 -0.99 4.24 10.77
C THR A 287 -0.41 5.36 9.95
N GLN A 288 -0.29 6.52 10.58
CA GLN A 288 0.52 7.64 10.12
C GLN A 288 1.83 7.63 10.90
N GLN A 289 2.95 7.32 10.25
CA GLN A 289 4.29 7.45 10.84
C GLN A 289 4.81 8.85 10.56
N ILE A 290 5.36 9.50 11.57
CA ILE A 290 5.70 10.92 11.54
C ILE A 290 7.12 11.11 12.04
N THR A 291 7.92 11.81 11.23
CA THR A 291 9.25 12.32 11.60
C THR A 291 9.15 13.83 11.73
N LYS A 292 9.45 14.35 12.91
CA LYS A 292 9.34 15.78 13.21
C LYS A 292 10.62 16.31 13.85
N PRO A 293 11.32 17.27 13.22
CA PRO A 293 12.42 17.98 13.86
C PRO A 293 11.97 18.69 15.14
N SER A 294 12.79 18.63 16.17
CA SER A 294 12.52 19.28 17.45
C SER A 294 12.36 20.79 17.27
N GLY A 295 11.33 21.36 17.89
CA GLY A 295 10.99 22.78 17.76
C GLY A 295 10.35 23.18 16.42
N ALA A 296 10.25 22.30 15.42
CA ALA A 296 9.55 22.60 14.18
C ALA A 296 8.02 22.64 14.40
N ALA A 297 7.31 23.48 13.65
CA ALA A 297 5.85 23.50 13.67
C ALA A 297 5.27 22.23 13.01
N LEU A 298 5.77 21.90 11.82
CA LEU A 298 5.31 20.79 10.98
C LEU A 298 6.35 19.66 10.91
N PRO A 299 5.91 18.42 10.64
CA PRO A 299 6.81 17.30 10.42
C PRO A 299 7.62 17.46 9.13
N SER A 300 8.80 16.84 9.07
CA SER A 300 9.57 16.76 7.83
C SER A 300 9.11 15.62 6.94
N GLN A 301 8.63 14.52 7.52
CA GLN A 301 8.15 13.35 6.78
C GLN A 301 6.92 12.72 7.44
N ILE A 302 6.01 12.23 6.60
CA ILE A 302 4.84 11.43 6.96
C ILE A 302 4.79 10.23 6.02
N SER A 303 4.50 9.03 6.54
CA SER A 303 4.16 7.87 5.72
C SER A 303 2.92 7.17 6.25
N PHE A 304 2.15 6.56 5.35
CA PHE A 304 0.93 5.81 5.69
C PHE A 304 1.13 4.30 5.51
N ALA A 305 0.58 3.51 6.44
CA ALA A 305 0.60 2.05 6.40
C ALA A 305 -0.75 1.45 6.86
N SER A 306 -1.13 0.29 6.32
CA SER A 306 -2.40 -0.40 6.61
C SER A 306 -2.30 -1.28 7.87
N ASN A 307 -1.93 -0.69 9.00
CA ASN A 307 -1.87 -1.33 10.31
C ASN A 307 -2.14 -0.31 11.43
N PHE A 308 -2.18 -0.75 12.69
CA PHE A 308 -2.01 0.16 13.83
C PHE A 308 -0.54 0.16 14.31
N PRO A 309 -0.09 1.25 14.96
CA PRO A 309 1.19 1.29 15.65
C PRO A 309 1.31 0.12 16.63
N GLN A 310 2.48 -0.51 16.68
CA GLN A 310 2.74 -1.66 17.56
C GLN A 310 3.74 -1.29 18.67
N PRO A 311 3.47 -1.61 19.95
CA PRO A 311 2.24 -2.23 20.45
C PRO A 311 1.02 -1.31 20.30
N GLU A 312 -0.18 -1.87 20.17
CA GLU A 312 -1.46 -1.13 20.01
C GLU A 312 -1.88 -0.45 21.33
N GLN A 313 -1.07 0.49 21.80
CA GLN A 313 -1.32 1.30 23.00
C GLN A 313 -2.18 2.49 22.62
N TRP A 314 -3.36 2.57 23.21
CA TRP A 314 -4.25 3.71 23.01
C TRP A 314 -3.97 4.77 24.06
N VAL A 315 -3.98 6.03 23.66
CA VAL A 315 -3.84 7.16 24.58
C VAL A 315 -4.91 8.19 24.26
N LEU A 316 -5.26 9.02 25.22
CA LEU A 316 -5.95 10.26 24.90
C LEU A 316 -4.98 11.14 24.11
N VAL A 317 -5.35 11.50 22.88
CA VAL A 317 -4.55 12.33 21.99
C VAL A 317 -4.41 13.69 22.69
N PRO A 318 -3.18 14.12 23.03
CA PRO A 318 -2.98 15.46 23.53
C PRO A 318 -3.52 16.43 22.48
N GLN A 319 -4.14 17.53 22.90
CA GLN A 319 -4.31 18.63 21.95
C GLN A 319 -2.91 19.03 21.49
N LEU A 320 -2.58 18.69 20.24
CA LEU A 320 -1.33 19.11 19.63
C LEU A 320 -1.35 20.64 19.66
N PRO A 321 -0.36 21.30 20.27
CA PRO A 321 -0.29 22.75 20.29
C PRO A 321 -0.19 23.33 18.88
#